data_AF-A0AAD9WNE6-F1
#
_entry.id   AF-A0AAD9WNE6-F1
#
_cell.length_a   1.000
_cell.length_b   1.000
_cell.length_c   1.000
_cell.angle_alpha   90.00
_cell.angle_beta   90.00
_cell.angle_gamma   90.00
#
_symmetry.space_group_name_H-M   'P 1'
#
loop_
_entity.id
_entity.type
_entity.pdbx_description
1 polymer ?
#
loop_
_entity_poly.entity_id
_entity_poly.type
_entity_poly.pdbx_seq_one_letter_code
_entity_poly.pdbx_strand_id
1 'polypeptide(L)'
;MARKFFVGGNWKCNGTTEELKKIVTVLNEGQVPSSDVVEVVVSPPFVYLPLVKCLLRPDFHVVAQNCWVKKGGAFTGEVSAEMLINLGIPWVIIGHSERRLILNESNEFVGDKAAYALAQGLKVIACVGETLEQREAGSIMDVVAAQTKAIAGIYFTATHKTLCAVIMDSCICCYYFSISCIRNHDPCIVFENS
;
A
#
# COMPACT_ATOMS: atom_id res chain seq x y z
N MET A 1 4.77 -4.85 -22.91
CA MET A 1 3.65 -5.57 -22.25
C MET A 1 2.74 -4.53 -21.63
N ALA A 2 1.43 -4.60 -21.82
CA ALA A 2 0.50 -3.65 -21.21
C ALA A 2 0.52 -3.78 -19.67
N ARG A 3 0.32 -2.67 -18.96
CA ARG A 3 0.24 -2.69 -17.48
C ARG A 3 -1.04 -3.40 -17.07
N LYS A 4 -0.94 -4.28 -16.08
CA LYS A 4 -2.07 -4.97 -15.48
C LYS A 4 -2.83 -4.01 -14.56
N PHE A 5 -4.15 -4.05 -14.56
CA PHE A 5 -4.93 -3.25 -13.63
C PHE A 5 -4.68 -3.70 -12.19
N PHE A 6 -4.67 -2.76 -11.26
CA PHE A 6 -4.45 -3.03 -9.85
C PHE A 6 -5.54 -2.33 -9.04
N VAL A 7 -6.28 -3.09 -8.24
CA VAL A 7 -7.39 -2.59 -7.42
C VAL A 7 -7.11 -2.95 -5.97
N GLY A 8 -6.98 -1.93 -5.13
CA GLY A 8 -6.80 -2.09 -3.69
C GLY A 8 -8.02 -1.66 -2.90
N GLY A 9 -8.35 -2.41 -1.85
CA GLY A 9 -9.31 -2.00 -0.81
C GLY A 9 -8.59 -1.83 0.52
N ASN A 10 -8.39 -0.58 0.96
CA ASN A 10 -7.83 -0.29 2.29
C ASN A 10 -8.97 -0.18 3.32
N TRP A 11 -9.03 -1.11 4.28
CA TRP A 11 -10.11 -1.12 5.28
C TRP A 11 -9.83 -0.20 6.46
N LYS A 12 -8.62 0.39 6.53
CA LYS A 12 -8.18 1.30 7.60
C LYS A 12 -8.42 0.69 8.99
N CYS A 13 -8.71 1.49 10.00
CA CYS A 13 -8.99 1.04 11.36
C CYS A 13 -10.46 0.61 11.55
N ASN A 14 -10.98 -0.26 10.66
CA ASN A 14 -12.37 -0.73 10.73
C ASN A 14 -12.47 -2.26 10.74
N GLY A 15 -13.53 -2.75 11.39
CA GLY A 15 -13.98 -4.13 11.30
C GLY A 15 -13.99 -4.90 12.62
N THR A 16 -15.02 -5.72 12.76
CA THR A 16 -15.13 -6.84 13.70
C THR A 16 -14.98 -8.18 12.98
N THR A 17 -14.77 -9.28 13.71
CA THR A 17 -14.67 -10.62 13.12
C THR A 17 -15.88 -10.96 12.24
N GLU A 18 -17.09 -10.60 12.70
CA GLU A 18 -18.35 -10.84 12.00
C GLU A 18 -18.48 -10.00 10.73
N GLU A 19 -18.14 -8.72 10.79
CA GLU A 19 -18.16 -7.81 9.63
C GLU A 19 -17.16 -8.24 8.57
N LEU A 20 -15.93 -8.56 8.97
CA LEU A 20 -14.90 -8.96 8.02
C LEU A 20 -15.22 -10.30 7.35
N LYS A 21 -15.85 -11.24 8.08
CA LYS A 21 -16.40 -12.47 7.48
C LYS A 21 -17.43 -12.15 6.40
N LYS A 22 -18.37 -11.24 6.66
CA LYS A 22 -19.36 -10.82 5.66
C LYS A 22 -18.72 -10.18 4.44
N ILE A 23 -17.76 -9.28 4.64
CA ILE A 23 -17.02 -8.64 3.55
C ILE A 23 -16.29 -9.69 2.70
N VAL A 24 -15.59 -10.63 3.35
CA VAL A 24 -14.88 -11.71 2.64
C VAL A 24 -15.84 -12.62 1.89
N THR A 25 -17.02 -12.94 2.45
CA THR A 25 -18.06 -13.70 1.73
C THR A 25 -18.47 -12.99 0.44
N VAL A 26 -18.78 -11.68 0.51
CA VAL A 26 -19.15 -10.88 -0.67
C VAL A 26 -18.02 -10.84 -1.71
N LEU A 27 -16.77 -10.67 -1.28
CA LEU A 27 -15.60 -10.69 -2.17
C LEU A 27 -15.40 -12.06 -2.82
N ASN A 28 -15.66 -13.14 -2.08
CA ASN A 28 -15.54 -14.50 -2.59
C ASN A 28 -16.62 -14.82 -3.64
N GLU A 29 -17.84 -14.32 -3.46
CA GLU A 29 -18.96 -14.48 -4.39
C GLU A 29 -18.89 -13.54 -5.61
N GLY A 30 -18.12 -12.45 -5.50
CA GLY A 30 -17.92 -11.47 -6.56
C GLY A 30 -17.27 -12.07 -7.82
N GLN A 31 -17.82 -11.71 -8.98
CA GLN A 31 -17.21 -12.01 -10.27
C GLN A 31 -16.32 -10.85 -10.69
N VAL A 32 -15.03 -11.14 -10.90
CA VAL A 32 -14.04 -10.17 -11.36
C VAL A 32 -13.36 -10.68 -12.63
N PRO A 33 -12.78 -9.79 -13.47
CA PRO A 33 -11.92 -10.21 -14.58
C PRO A 33 -10.79 -11.13 -14.12
N SER A 34 -10.20 -11.88 -15.05
CA SER A 34 -9.14 -12.84 -14.69
C SER A 34 -7.96 -12.16 -14.00
N SER A 35 -7.23 -12.95 -13.23
CA SER A 35 -5.99 -12.52 -12.59
C SER A 35 -4.87 -12.21 -13.59
N ASP A 36 -5.07 -12.30 -14.90
CA ASP A 36 -4.15 -11.76 -15.91
C ASP A 36 -4.48 -10.30 -16.28
N VAL A 37 -5.74 -9.89 -16.06
CA VAL A 37 -6.25 -8.56 -16.39
C VAL A 37 -6.17 -7.63 -15.17
N VAL A 38 -6.56 -8.12 -13.99
CA VAL A 38 -6.61 -7.32 -12.76
C VAL A 38 -5.96 -8.04 -11.58
N GLU A 39 -5.20 -7.31 -10.78
CA GLU A 39 -4.68 -7.77 -9.49
C GLU A 39 -5.51 -7.09 -8.40
N VAL A 40 -6.17 -7.89 -7.57
CA VAL A 40 -7.05 -7.41 -6.50
C VAL A 40 -6.40 -7.66 -5.15
N VAL A 41 -6.34 -6.61 -4.34
CA VAL A 41 -5.72 -6.65 -3.02
C VAL A 41 -6.62 -6.03 -1.94
N VAL A 42 -6.60 -6.58 -0.73
CA VAL A 42 -7.36 -6.08 0.42
C VAL A 42 -6.46 -5.91 1.64
N SER A 43 -6.64 -4.82 2.38
CA SER A 43 -5.77 -4.43 3.49
C SER A 43 -6.56 -4.31 4.80
N PRO A 44 -6.77 -5.43 5.53
CA PRO A 44 -7.43 -5.42 6.84
C PRO A 44 -6.50 -4.92 7.96
N PRO A 45 -7.05 -4.56 9.14
CA PRO A 45 -6.23 -4.31 10.34
C PRO A 45 -5.36 -5.51 10.72
N PHE A 46 -4.21 -5.25 11.35
CA PHE A 46 -3.19 -6.28 11.67
C PHE A 46 -3.74 -7.52 12.37
N VAL A 47 -4.61 -7.32 13.36
CA VAL A 47 -5.19 -8.41 14.17
C VAL A 47 -6.05 -9.38 13.35
N TYR A 48 -6.51 -8.97 12.17
CA TYR A 48 -7.34 -9.77 11.28
C TYR A 48 -6.61 -10.30 10.04
N LEU A 49 -5.32 -9.99 9.86
CA LEU A 49 -4.55 -10.47 8.72
C LEU A 49 -4.61 -12.01 8.57
N PRO A 50 -4.40 -12.83 9.62
CA PRO A 50 -4.47 -14.29 9.49
C PRO A 50 -5.88 -14.79 9.16
N LEU A 51 -6.91 -14.19 9.77
CA LEU A 51 -8.31 -14.53 9.54
C LEU A 51 -8.71 -14.29 8.09
N VAL A 52 -8.44 -13.08 7.58
CA VAL A 52 -8.78 -12.71 6.20
C VAL A 52 -7.98 -13.53 5.21
N LYS A 53 -6.69 -13.78 5.47
CA LYS A 53 -5.85 -14.62 4.61
C LYS A 53 -6.38 -16.05 4.48
N CYS A 54 -6.94 -16.61 5.56
CA CYS A 54 -7.49 -17.96 5.57
C CYS A 54 -8.81 -18.07 4.79
N LEU A 55 -9.66 -17.04 4.86
CA LEU A 55 -11.01 -17.05 4.28
C LEU A 55 -11.07 -16.52 2.84
N LEU A 56 -10.14 -15.66 2.45
CA LEU A 56 -10.16 -15.00 1.14
C LEU A 56 -9.76 -15.97 0.02
N ARG A 57 -10.46 -15.87 -1.11
CA ARG A 57 -10.15 -16.59 -2.35
C ARG A 57 -8.67 -16.41 -2.78
N PRO A 58 -8.03 -17.45 -3.35
CA PRO A 58 -6.59 -17.50 -3.56
C PRO A 58 -6.06 -16.54 -4.65
N ASP A 59 -6.93 -16.11 -5.56
CA ASP A 59 -6.63 -15.14 -6.61
C ASP A 59 -6.56 -13.69 -6.11
N PHE A 60 -6.98 -13.41 -4.87
CA PHE A 60 -6.85 -12.10 -4.23
C PHE A 60 -5.69 -12.11 -3.24
N HIS A 61 -5.11 -10.93 -2.98
CA HIS A 61 -3.99 -10.81 -2.05
C HIS A 61 -4.36 -10.00 -0.81
N VAL A 62 -3.88 -10.48 0.35
CA VAL A 62 -3.94 -9.73 1.61
C VAL A 62 -2.70 -8.84 1.71
N VAL A 63 -2.91 -7.62 2.18
CA VAL A 63 -1.93 -6.56 2.33
C VAL A 63 -1.90 -6.11 3.78
N ALA A 64 -0.71 -5.84 4.32
CA ALA A 64 -0.60 -5.16 5.61
C ALA A 64 -0.72 -3.64 5.43
N GLN A 65 -1.37 -2.95 6.37
CA GLN A 65 -1.56 -1.49 6.28
C GLN A 65 -0.29 -0.67 6.59
N ASN A 66 0.72 -1.28 7.22
CA ASN A 66 2.02 -0.69 7.54
C ASN A 66 3.02 -1.81 7.88
N CYS A 67 4.31 -1.50 7.96
CA CYS A 67 5.29 -2.32 8.68
C CYS A 67 6.41 -1.46 9.26
N TRP A 68 7.24 -2.07 10.11
CA TRP A 68 8.40 -1.42 10.71
C TRP A 68 9.51 -1.12 9.70
N VAL A 69 10.32 -0.10 10.02
CA VAL A 69 11.39 0.45 9.16
C VAL A 69 12.62 -0.45 9.02
N LYS A 70 12.80 -1.41 9.94
CA LYS A 70 14.01 -2.24 9.98
C LYS A 70 13.72 -3.59 10.63
N LYS A 71 14.77 -4.37 10.85
CA LYS A 71 14.70 -5.67 11.51
C LYS A 71 13.96 -5.56 12.85
N GLY A 72 13.13 -6.57 13.15
CA GLY A 72 12.48 -6.71 14.44
C GLY A 72 13.46 -6.63 15.62
N GLY A 73 12.95 -6.19 16.77
CA GLY A 73 13.75 -5.92 17.97
C GLY A 73 12.92 -5.24 19.04
N ALA A 74 13.53 -4.35 19.82
CA ALA A 74 12.88 -3.59 20.89
C ALA A 74 11.99 -2.45 20.34
N PHE A 75 10.90 -2.80 19.65
CA PHE A 75 9.94 -1.89 19.04
C PHE A 75 8.50 -2.31 19.41
N THR A 76 8.14 -2.11 20.67
CA THR A 76 6.83 -2.51 21.20
C THR A 76 5.70 -1.92 20.38
N GLY A 77 4.78 -2.77 19.90
CA GLY A 77 3.62 -2.38 19.10
C GLY A 77 3.83 -2.41 17.59
N GLU A 78 5.07 -2.55 17.13
CA GLU A 78 5.38 -2.58 15.69
C GLU A 78 5.33 -4.00 15.11
N VAL A 79 5.00 -4.10 13.82
CA VAL A 79 4.98 -5.35 13.05
C VAL A 79 6.08 -5.29 12.01
N SER A 80 7.05 -6.22 12.04
CA SER A 80 8.18 -6.20 11.12
C SER A 80 7.87 -6.85 9.78
N ALA A 81 8.66 -6.52 8.74
CA ALA A 81 8.49 -7.10 7.41
C ALA A 81 8.62 -8.64 7.42
N GLU A 82 9.51 -9.18 8.25
CA GLU A 82 9.73 -10.62 8.41
C GLU A 82 8.51 -11.32 9.01
N MET A 83 7.78 -10.66 9.92
CA MET A 83 6.52 -11.20 10.46
C MET A 83 5.47 -11.34 9.36
N LEU A 84 5.36 -10.36 8.45
CA LEU A 84 4.44 -10.41 7.32
C LEU A 84 4.79 -11.53 6.33
N ILE A 85 6.08 -11.68 6.02
CA ILE A 85 6.58 -12.79 5.19
C ILE A 85 6.26 -14.14 5.84
N ASN A 86 6.47 -14.27 7.15
CA ASN A 86 6.14 -15.50 7.88
C ASN A 86 4.64 -15.86 7.82
N LEU A 87 3.77 -14.86 7.83
CA LEU A 87 2.32 -15.03 7.67
C LEU A 87 1.87 -15.26 6.21
N GLY A 88 2.80 -15.27 5.24
CA GLY A 88 2.47 -15.41 3.82
C GLY A 88 1.72 -14.20 3.25
N ILE A 89 2.02 -13.00 3.76
CA ILE A 89 1.43 -11.72 3.36
C ILE A 89 2.45 -11.01 2.47
N PRO A 90 2.27 -11.02 1.13
CA PRO A 90 3.32 -10.59 0.20
C PRO A 90 3.34 -9.07 -0.06
N TRP A 91 2.35 -8.32 0.45
CA TRP A 91 2.15 -6.91 0.16
C TRP A 91 2.08 -6.06 1.43
N VAL A 92 2.55 -4.82 1.36
CA VAL A 92 2.40 -3.82 2.43
C VAL A 92 2.14 -2.42 1.87
N ILE A 93 1.26 -1.66 2.52
CA ILE A 93 1.06 -0.21 2.29
C ILE A 93 2.07 0.57 3.12
N ILE A 94 2.75 1.53 2.52
CA ILE A 94 3.78 2.35 3.16
C ILE A 94 3.55 3.83 2.83
N GLY A 95 3.63 4.71 3.82
CA GLY A 95 3.49 6.15 3.61
C GLY A 95 2.07 6.65 3.37
N HIS A 96 1.04 5.92 3.84
CA HIS A 96 -0.36 6.37 3.77
C HIS A 96 -0.53 7.78 4.37
N SER A 97 -1.44 8.59 3.80
CA SER A 97 -1.63 9.99 4.21
C SER A 97 -1.89 10.13 5.71
N GLU A 98 -2.74 9.27 6.29
CA GLU A 98 -3.02 9.22 7.73
C GLU A 98 -1.74 9.02 8.55
N ARG A 99 -0.79 8.19 8.09
CA ARG A 99 0.48 7.98 8.79
C ARG A 99 1.41 9.17 8.68
N ARG A 100 1.40 9.88 7.54
CA ARG A 100 2.21 11.10 7.34
C ARG A 100 1.65 12.27 8.15
N LEU A 101 0.34 12.47 8.11
CA LEU A 101 -0.33 13.64 8.70
C LEU A 101 -0.60 13.47 10.20
N ILE A 102 -1.10 12.30 10.61
CA ILE A 102 -1.53 12.06 12.01
C ILE A 102 -0.39 11.47 12.84
N LEU A 103 0.39 10.56 12.26
CA LEU A 103 1.51 9.88 12.94
C LEU A 103 2.89 10.44 12.59
N ASN A 104 2.92 11.54 11.83
CA ASN A 104 4.12 12.31 11.50
C ASN A 104 5.25 11.50 10.85
N GLU A 105 4.92 10.50 10.04
CA GLU A 105 5.93 9.75 9.27
C GLU A 105 6.57 10.64 8.19
N SER A 106 7.86 10.93 8.35
CA SER A 106 8.63 11.77 7.40
C SER A 106 8.90 11.07 6.08
N ASN A 107 9.32 11.83 5.06
CA ASN A 107 9.67 11.29 3.76
C ASN A 107 10.82 10.29 3.83
N GLU A 108 11.83 10.60 4.64
CA GLU A 108 13.01 9.77 4.88
C GLU A 108 12.60 8.46 5.57
N PHE A 109 11.78 8.54 6.61
CA PHE A 109 11.30 7.37 7.34
C PHE A 109 10.46 6.44 6.44
N VAL A 110 9.60 7.01 5.60
CA VAL A 110 8.81 6.26 4.61
C VAL A 110 9.71 5.62 3.55
N GLY A 111 10.73 6.34 3.08
CA GLY A 111 11.74 5.83 2.16
C GLY A 111 12.47 4.61 2.73
N ASP A 112 13.00 4.74 3.95
CA ASP A 112 13.72 3.66 4.64
C ASP A 112 12.82 2.44 4.86
N LYS A 113 11.55 2.66 5.22
CA LYS A 113 10.55 1.59 5.36
C LYS A 113 10.32 0.85 4.07
N ALA A 114 10.07 1.58 2.98
CA ALA A 114 9.84 1.00 1.67
C ALA A 114 11.06 0.17 1.25
N ALA A 115 12.27 0.74 1.39
CA ALA A 115 13.53 0.08 1.10
C ALA A 115 13.69 -1.24 1.87
N TYR A 116 13.43 -1.21 3.18
CA TYR A 116 13.55 -2.39 4.02
C TYR A 116 12.52 -3.46 3.67
N ALA A 117 11.26 -3.10 3.49
CA ALA A 117 10.19 -4.02 3.10
C ALA A 117 10.53 -4.74 1.80
N LEU A 118 11.01 -4.00 0.79
CA LEU A 118 11.48 -4.59 -0.46
C LEU A 118 12.69 -5.49 -0.21
N ALA A 119 13.67 -5.05 0.58
CA ALA A 119 14.86 -5.85 0.90
C ALA A 119 14.47 -7.24 1.41
N GLN A 120 13.43 -7.33 2.24
CA GLN A 120 12.87 -8.58 2.77
C GLN A 120 11.96 -9.37 1.79
N GLY A 121 11.70 -8.84 0.59
CA GLY A 121 10.93 -9.52 -0.45
C GLY A 121 9.43 -9.19 -0.46
N LEU A 122 8.99 -8.21 0.33
CA LEU A 122 7.62 -7.69 0.22
C LEU A 122 7.48 -6.83 -1.03
N LYS A 123 6.29 -6.87 -1.61
CA LYS A 123 5.84 -5.89 -2.60
C LYS A 123 5.25 -4.68 -1.85
N VAL A 124 5.57 -3.47 -2.31
CA VAL A 124 5.21 -2.24 -1.59
C VAL A 124 4.21 -1.41 -2.39
N ILE A 125 3.13 -1.00 -1.72
CA ILE A 125 2.19 0.03 -2.14
C ILE A 125 2.60 1.33 -1.44
N ALA A 126 3.42 2.16 -2.09
CA ALA A 126 3.94 3.40 -1.53
C ALA A 126 3.02 4.59 -1.81
N CYS A 127 2.43 5.16 -0.77
CA CYS A 127 1.55 6.31 -0.89
C CYS A 127 2.32 7.63 -0.85
N VAL A 128 1.95 8.53 -1.76
CA VAL A 128 2.38 9.93 -1.87
C VAL A 128 1.13 10.78 -2.10
N GLY A 129 1.17 12.08 -1.85
CA GLY A 129 0.01 12.95 -1.99
C GLY A 129 0.19 14.24 -1.22
N GLU A 130 -0.51 15.27 -1.66
CA GLU A 130 -0.55 16.59 -1.05
C GLU A 130 -1.75 16.75 -0.12
N THR A 131 -1.69 17.76 0.76
CA THR A 131 -2.86 18.25 1.50
C THR A 131 -3.66 19.24 0.67
N LEU A 132 -4.91 19.50 1.08
CA LEU A 132 -5.75 20.51 0.42
C LEU A 132 -5.07 21.89 0.40
N GLU A 133 -4.41 22.28 1.48
CA GLU A 133 -3.70 23.55 1.59
C GLU A 133 -2.51 23.61 0.63
N GLN A 134 -1.77 22.51 0.49
CA GLN A 134 -0.66 22.41 -0.47
C GLN A 134 -1.14 22.46 -1.91
N ARG A 135 -2.32 21.89 -2.18
CA ARG A 135 -3.01 21.97 -3.47
C ARG A 135 -3.42 23.40 -3.79
N GLU A 136 -4.09 24.08 -2.87
CA GLU A 136 -4.50 25.47 -3.01
C GLU A 136 -3.30 26.42 -3.14
N ALA A 137 -2.18 26.09 -2.51
CA ALA A 137 -0.90 26.80 -2.65
C ALA A 137 -0.13 26.47 -3.94
N GLY A 138 -0.68 25.64 -4.84
CA GLY A 138 -0.03 25.27 -6.11
C GLY A 138 1.23 24.41 -5.96
N SER A 139 1.45 23.81 -4.79
CA SER A 139 2.67 23.07 -4.43
C SER A 139 2.57 21.55 -4.66
N ILE A 140 1.52 21.09 -5.36
CA ILE A 140 1.21 19.66 -5.58
C ILE A 140 2.45 18.89 -6.08
N MET A 141 3.04 19.37 -7.19
CA MET A 141 4.14 18.66 -7.84
C MET A 141 5.41 18.65 -6.98
N ASP A 142 5.67 19.72 -6.23
CA ASP A 142 6.85 19.79 -5.36
C ASP A 142 6.74 18.80 -4.20
N VAL A 143 5.56 18.70 -3.60
CA VAL A 143 5.27 17.75 -2.51
C VAL A 143 5.37 16.32 -3.00
N VAL A 144 4.67 15.99 -4.10
CA VAL A 144 4.68 14.64 -4.67
C VAL A 144 6.09 14.27 -5.14
N ALA A 145 6.81 15.16 -5.82
CA ALA A 145 8.18 14.90 -6.26
C ALA A 145 9.14 14.66 -5.09
N ALA A 146 9.03 15.43 -4.00
CA ALA A 146 9.86 15.24 -2.81
C ALA A 146 9.58 13.88 -2.14
N GLN A 147 8.31 13.51 -1.97
CA GLN A 147 7.91 12.23 -1.40
C GLN A 147 8.34 11.05 -2.29
N THR A 148 8.11 11.14 -3.61
CA THR A 148 8.54 10.12 -4.57
C THR A 148 10.06 10.02 -4.61
N LYS A 149 10.81 11.12 -4.52
CA LYS A 149 12.27 11.11 -4.51
C LYS A 149 12.83 10.37 -3.30
N ALA A 150 12.23 10.54 -2.11
CA ALA A 150 12.67 9.82 -0.91
C ALA A 150 12.47 8.31 -1.05
N ILE A 151 11.39 7.88 -1.69
CA ILE A 151 11.13 6.47 -1.99
C ILE A 151 12.09 5.98 -3.09
N ALA A 152 12.14 6.66 -4.24
CA ALA A 152 12.91 6.30 -5.43
C ALA A 152 14.43 6.30 -5.21
N GLY A 153 14.94 7.23 -4.40
CA GLY A 153 16.37 7.38 -4.14
C GLY A 153 17.00 6.12 -3.57
N ILE A 154 16.21 5.30 -2.85
CA ILE A 154 16.69 4.05 -2.28
C ILE A 154 16.43 2.86 -3.22
N TYR A 155 15.41 2.94 -4.09
CA TYR A 155 15.11 1.92 -5.11
C TYR A 155 16.26 1.63 -6.09
N PHE A 156 17.09 2.63 -6.42
CA PHE A 156 18.24 2.41 -7.30
C PHE A 156 19.31 1.48 -6.73
N THR A 157 19.23 1.15 -5.43
CA THR A 157 20.10 0.16 -4.78
C THR A 157 19.48 -1.25 -4.73
N ALA A 158 18.17 -1.39 -4.97
CA ALA A 158 17.43 -2.64 -4.83
C ALA A 158 17.12 -3.27 -6.21
N THR A 159 17.86 -4.31 -6.59
CA THR A 159 17.67 -5.06 -7.84
C THR A 159 16.29 -5.73 -7.93
N HIS A 160 15.56 -5.50 -9.04
CA HIS A 160 14.37 -6.22 -9.53
C HIS A 160 13.23 -6.44 -8.52
N LYS A 161 12.64 -5.37 -7.96
CA LYS A 161 11.50 -5.48 -7.03
C LYS A 161 10.31 -4.64 -7.46
N THR A 162 9.10 -5.18 -7.28
CA THR A 162 7.84 -4.53 -7.67
C THR A 162 7.51 -3.41 -6.69
N LEU A 163 7.50 -2.18 -7.20
CA LEU A 163 6.93 -1.02 -6.52
C LEU A 163 5.65 -0.56 -7.20
N CYS A 164 4.65 -0.36 -6.36
CA CYS A 164 3.41 0.29 -6.69
C CYS A 164 3.37 1.64 -5.96
N ALA A 165 3.55 2.78 -6.62
CA ALA A 165 3.28 4.06 -5.95
C ALA A 165 1.81 4.45 -6.13
N VAL A 166 1.24 5.18 -5.18
CA VAL A 166 -0.16 5.62 -5.16
C VAL A 166 -0.19 7.08 -4.75
N ILE A 167 -0.67 7.96 -5.63
CA ILE A 167 -0.97 9.36 -5.37
C ILE A 167 -2.35 9.45 -4.71
N MET A 168 -2.39 9.90 -3.47
CA MET A 168 -3.60 10.18 -2.72
C MET A 168 -3.99 11.63 -2.98
N ASP A 169 -5.13 11.88 -3.63
CA ASP A 169 -5.72 13.21 -3.65
C ASP A 169 -6.60 13.38 -2.40
N SER A 170 -6.68 14.62 -1.92
CA SER A 170 -7.51 15.14 -0.82
C SER A 170 -8.98 14.67 -0.77
N CYS A 171 -9.48 14.01 -1.83
CA CYS A 171 -10.77 13.33 -1.88
C CYS A 171 -10.63 11.89 -2.41
N ILE A 172 -10.47 10.91 -1.50
CA ILE A 172 -10.97 9.52 -1.55
C ILE A 172 -10.54 8.61 -2.74
N CYS A 173 -9.89 9.12 -3.79
CA CYS A 173 -9.44 8.33 -4.93
C CYS A 173 -7.92 8.36 -5.06
N CYS A 174 -7.34 7.20 -4.85
CA CYS A 174 -5.91 6.93 -4.89
C CYS A 174 -5.48 6.53 -6.32
N TYR A 175 -4.60 7.30 -6.96
CA TYR A 175 -4.09 7.10 -8.32
C TYR A 175 -2.71 6.44 -8.36
N TYR A 176 -2.59 5.27 -8.97
CA TYR A 176 -1.32 4.53 -9.08
C TYR A 176 -0.29 5.15 -10.02
N PHE A 177 0.99 5.13 -9.65
CA PHE A 177 2.14 5.33 -10.54
C PHE A 177 3.27 4.34 -10.18
N SER A 178 3.72 3.47 -11.10
CA SER A 178 4.97 2.72 -10.88
C SER A 178 6.17 3.66 -11.02
N ILE A 179 7.19 3.61 -10.14
CA ILE A 179 8.40 4.46 -10.25
C ILE A 179 9.23 4.18 -11.53
N SER A 180 8.94 3.11 -12.27
CA SER A 180 9.43 2.93 -13.65
C SER A 180 8.82 3.91 -14.68
N CYS A 181 7.81 4.70 -14.31
CA CYS A 181 6.88 5.40 -15.21
C CYS A 181 6.85 6.94 -15.10
N ILE A 182 7.96 7.63 -14.82
CA ILE A 182 8.05 9.11 -14.91
C ILE A 182 7.80 9.66 -16.35
N ARG A 183 7.48 8.81 -17.35
CA ARG A 183 7.31 9.25 -18.76
C ARG A 183 5.88 9.22 -19.35
N ASN A 184 4.92 8.41 -18.90
CA ASN A 184 3.70 8.13 -19.72
C ASN A 184 2.36 8.03 -18.91
N HIS A 185 1.92 9.09 -18.24
CA HIS A 185 0.58 9.33 -17.67
C HIS A 185 -0.56 8.31 -17.98
N ASP A 186 -0.79 7.29 -17.13
CA ASP A 186 -2.04 6.47 -17.15
C ASP A 186 -2.55 6.19 -15.71
N PRO A 187 -3.87 6.17 -15.45
CA PRO A 187 -4.47 6.03 -14.12
C PRO A 187 -4.75 4.58 -13.67
N CYS A 188 -4.69 4.29 -12.36
CA CYS A 188 -5.36 3.15 -11.71
C CYS A 188 -6.12 3.61 -10.46
N ILE A 189 -7.15 2.85 -10.03
CA ILE A 189 -8.13 3.26 -9.02
C ILE A 189 -8.03 2.34 -7.80
N VAL A 190 -7.76 2.93 -6.62
CA VAL A 190 -7.89 2.28 -5.31
C VAL A 190 -9.13 2.85 -4.63
N PHE A 191 -10.00 1.98 -4.13
CA PHE A 191 -11.26 2.35 -3.49
C PHE A 191 -11.10 2.37 -1.96
N GLU A 192 -11.54 3.46 -1.33
CA GLU A 192 -11.63 3.56 0.13
C GLU A 192 -13.07 3.30 0.58
N ASN A 193 -13.24 2.48 1.62
CA ASN A 193 -14.50 2.43 2.35
C ASN A 193 -14.45 3.52 3.43
N SER A 194 -15.30 4.54 3.26
CA SER A 194 -15.63 5.56 4.26
C SER A 194 -16.87 5.15 5.06
#